data_AF-A0AAV0Y752-F1
#
_entry.id   AF-A0AAV0Y752-F1
#
_cell.length_a   1.000
_cell.length_b   1.000
_cell.length_c   1.000
_cell.angle_alpha   90.00
_cell.angle_beta   90.00
_cell.angle_gamma   90.00
#
_symmetry.space_group_name_H-M   'P 1'
#
loop_
_entity.id
_entity.type
_entity.pdbx_description
1 polymer ?
#
loop_
_entity_poly.entity_id
_entity_poly.type
_entity_poly.pdbx_seq_one_letter_code
_entity_poly.pdbx_strand_id
1 'polypeptide(L)'
;MEPLAAALDILQGEKNMYFGFLLPTISILLSKYDDLLTKTRLNYCATLINIIKKSIETRFRKEQADKFLVIAALSHPYFKTLWINNNIIKDLAVANFKEAVLKNQSLKVLRHLT
;
A
#
# COMPACT_ATOMS: atom_id res chain seq x y z
N MET A 1 19.22 4.29 -5.13
CA MET A 1 18.89 3.30 -4.08
C MET A 1 18.11 3.91 -2.92
N GLU A 2 18.19 5.23 -2.71
CA GLU A 2 17.46 5.98 -1.68
C GLU A 2 15.98 5.60 -1.49
N PRO A 3 15.13 5.41 -2.53
CA PRO A 3 13.72 5.06 -2.30
C PRO A 3 13.53 3.77 -1.51
N LEU A 4 14.39 2.77 -1.73
CA LEU A 4 14.32 1.50 -1.01
C LEU A 4 14.80 1.63 0.43
N ALA A 5 15.86 2.40 0.68
CA ALA A 5 16.32 2.67 2.03
C ALA A 5 15.22 3.36 2.85
N ALA A 6 14.59 4.40 2.30
CA ALA A 6 13.49 5.10 2.96
C ALA A 6 12.27 4.18 3.22
N ALA A 7 11.95 3.29 2.27
CA ALA A 7 10.88 2.32 2.46
C ALA A 7 11.20 1.31 3.59
N LEU A 8 12.46 0.88 3.68
CA LEU A 8 12.91 0.01 4.77
C LEU A 8 12.83 0.73 6.12
N ASP A 9 13.30 1.97 6.22
CA ASP A 9 13.23 2.75 7.45
C ASP A 9 11.78 2.91 7.96
N ILE A 10 10.82 3.11 7.05
CA ILE A 10 9.38 3.17 7.39
C ILE A 10 8.87 1.81 7.89
N LEU A 11 9.14 0.74 7.13
CA LEU A 11 8.58 -0.59 7.41
C LEU A 11 9.25 -1.31 8.59
N GLN A 12 10.48 -0.95 8.90
CA GLN A 12 11.25 -1.47 10.04
C GLN A 12 11.13 -0.58 11.28
N GLY A 13 10.40 0.53 11.19
CA GLY A 13 10.13 1.39 12.33
C GLY A 13 9.38 0.63 13.43
N GLU A 14 9.91 0.63 14.65
CA GLU A 14 9.25 0.00 15.79
C GLU A 14 8.06 0.84 16.29
N LYS A 15 8.15 2.16 16.16
CA LYS A 15 7.13 3.12 16.58
C LYS A 15 6.32 3.59 15.39
N ASN A 16 5.00 3.64 15.55
CA ASN A 16 4.06 4.14 14.54
C ASN A 16 4.01 3.37 13.21
N MET A 17 4.57 2.15 13.16
CA MET A 17 4.35 1.22 12.05
C MET A 17 3.10 0.38 12.35
N TYR A 18 2.07 0.55 11.51
CA TYR A 18 0.83 -0.23 11.55
C TYR A 18 0.54 -0.84 10.18
N PHE A 19 -0.37 -1.80 10.11
CA PHE A 19 -0.75 -2.47 8.85
C PHE A 19 -1.12 -1.50 7.71
N GLY A 20 -1.61 -0.30 8.03
CA GLY A 20 -1.94 0.71 7.03
C GLY A 20 -0.74 1.31 6.29
N PHE A 21 0.50 1.08 6.73
CA PHE A 21 1.70 1.61 6.07
C PHE A 21 2.25 0.70 4.98
N LEU A 22 1.98 -0.62 5.04
CA LEU A 22 2.61 -1.60 4.17
C LEU A 22 2.33 -1.35 2.68
N LEU A 23 1.05 -1.36 2.30
CA LEU A 23 0.66 -1.22 0.90
C LEU A 23 0.99 0.16 0.31
N PRO A 24 0.73 1.28 1.03
CA PRO A 24 1.10 2.59 0.53
C PRO A 24 2.61 2.74 0.31
N THR A 25 3.43 2.24 1.23
CA THR A 25 4.89 2.33 1.13
C THR A 25 5.42 1.56 -0.07
N ILE A 26 4.93 0.33 -0.29
CA ILE A 26 5.32 -0.49 -1.44
C ILE A 26 4.87 0.17 -2.75
N SER A 27 3.63 0.64 -2.85
CA SER A 27 3.12 1.27 -4.08
C SER A 27 3.90 2.54 -4.43
N ILE A 28 4.22 3.37 -3.44
CA ILE A 28 5.03 4.58 -3.66
C ILE A 28 6.46 4.21 -4.06
N LEU A 29 7.05 3.19 -3.45
CA LEU A 29 8.39 2.69 -3.82
C LEU A 29 8.44 2.24 -5.29
N LEU A 30 7.46 1.43 -5.72
CA LEU A 30 7.38 0.96 -7.11
C LEU A 30 7.20 2.14 -8.07
N SER A 31 6.34 3.11 -7.73
CA SER A 31 6.15 4.32 -8.53
C SER A 31 7.41 5.18 -8.64
N LYS A 32 8.18 5.31 -7.55
CA LYS A 32 9.47 6.03 -7.56
C LYS A 32 10.50 5.30 -8.43
N TYR A 33 10.49 3.98 -8.46
CA TYR A 33 11.36 3.22 -9.36
C TYR A 33 10.96 3.34 -10.83
N ASP A 34 9.65 3.38 -11.12
CA ASP A 34 9.18 3.66 -12.48
C ASP A 34 9.59 5.07 -12.94
N ASP A 35 9.48 6.06 -12.06
CA ASP A 35 9.97 7.41 -12.31
C ASP A 35 11.48 7.44 -12.56
N LEU A 36 12.28 6.69 -11.79
CA LEU A 36 13.73 6.62 -12.01
C LEU A 36 14.08 5.97 -13.35
N LEU A 37 13.34 4.95 -13.77
CA LEU A 37 13.56 4.28 -15.06
C LEU A 37 13.15 5.14 -16.26
N THR A 38 12.15 5.99 -16.10
CA THR A 38 11.57 6.78 -17.20
C THR A 38 12.14 8.20 -17.30
N LYS A 39 12.33 8.88 -16.16
CA LYS A 39 12.73 10.29 -16.10
C LYS A 39 14.24 10.48 -15.97
N THR A 40 14.96 9.46 -15.52
CA THR A 40 16.42 9.54 -15.32
C THR A 40 17.14 8.63 -16.30
N ARG A 41 18.16 9.14 -16.99
CA ARG A 41 19.00 8.31 -17.84
C ARG A 41 19.92 7.44 -16.98
N LEU A 42 19.50 6.21 -16.73
CA LEU A 42 20.26 5.22 -15.96
C LEU A 42 21.17 4.41 -16.90
N ASN A 43 22.47 4.72 -16.92
CA ASN A 43 23.42 4.08 -17.83
C ASN A 43 23.79 2.62 -17.44
N TYR A 44 23.68 2.25 -16.16
CA TYR A 44 24.14 0.94 -15.67
C TYR A 44 23.12 0.23 -14.76
N CYS A 45 22.42 0.97 -13.89
CA CYS A 45 21.60 0.37 -12.82
C CYS A 45 20.15 0.06 -13.22
N ALA A 46 19.73 0.28 -14.48
CA ALA A 46 18.36 0.06 -14.92
C ALA A 46 17.92 -1.40 -14.71
N THR A 47 18.78 -2.36 -15.07
CA THR A 47 18.54 -3.80 -14.88
C THR A 47 18.36 -4.16 -13.41
N LEU A 48 19.20 -3.60 -12.53
CA LEU A 48 19.12 -3.83 -11.08
C LEU A 48 17.78 -3.33 -10.52
N ILE A 49 17.35 -2.12 -10.91
CA ILE A 49 16.09 -1.54 -10.46
C ILE A 49 14.91 -2.41 -10.93
N ASN A 50 14.92 -2.89 -12.17
CA ASN A 50 13.89 -3.81 -12.68
C ASN A 50 13.82 -5.11 -11.88
N ILE A 51 14.96 -5.71 -11.55
CA ILE A 51 15.02 -6.94 -10.74
C ILE A 51 14.46 -6.69 -9.34
N ILE A 52 14.86 -5.58 -8.69
CA ILE A 52 14.35 -5.21 -7.37
C ILE A 52 12.83 -5.02 -7.42
N LYS A 53 12.33 -4.25 -8.39
CA LYS A 53 10.89 -4.01 -8.58
C LYS A 53 10.12 -5.32 -8.69
N LYS A 54 10.54 -6.21 -9.59
CA LYS A 54 9.91 -7.53 -9.79
C LYS A 54 9.97 -8.40 -8.54
N SER A 55 11.07 -8.35 -7.79
CA SER A 55 11.25 -9.12 -6.56
C SER A 55 10.30 -8.64 -5.45
N ILE A 56 10.12 -7.33 -5.32
CA ILE A 56 9.17 -6.73 -4.36
C ILE A 56 7.73 -7.10 -4.72
N GLU A 57 7.32 -6.93 -5.98
CA GLU A 57 5.99 -7.31 -6.46
C GLU A 57 5.73 -8.81 -6.25
N THR A 58 6.72 -9.65 -6.47
CA THR A 58 6.61 -11.09 -6.25
C THR A 58 6.45 -11.43 -4.77
N ARG A 59 7.26 -10.79 -3.91
CA ARG A 59 7.25 -11.02 -2.46
C ARG A 59 5.94 -10.60 -1.81
N PHE A 60 5.39 -9.45 -2.21
CA PHE A 60 4.20 -8.85 -1.57
C PHE A 60 2.89 -9.08 -2.35
N ARG A 61 2.91 -10.00 -3.34
CA ARG A 61 1.75 -10.27 -4.19
C ARG A 61 0.50 -10.65 -3.39
N LYS A 62 0.67 -11.47 -2.34
CA LYS A 62 -0.45 -11.95 -1.52
C LYS A 62 -1.03 -10.82 -0.68
N GLU A 63 -0.15 -10.02 -0.10
CA GLU A 63 -0.46 -8.88 0.76
C GLU A 63 -1.18 -7.78 -0.02
N GLN A 64 -0.77 -7.53 -1.27
CA GLN A 64 -1.45 -6.56 -2.15
C GLN A 64 -2.89 -6.97 -2.50
N ALA A 65 -3.20 -8.27 -2.47
CA ALA A 65 -4.55 -8.79 -2.70
C ALA A 65 -5.36 -8.97 -1.41
N ASP A 66 -4.74 -8.78 -0.25
CA ASP A 66 -5.38 -9.01 1.05
C ASP A 66 -6.37 -7.87 1.38
N LYS A 67 -7.65 -8.23 1.52
CA LYS A 67 -8.73 -7.27 1.81
C LYS A 67 -8.52 -6.54 3.14
N PHE A 68 -7.97 -7.20 4.16
CA PHE A 68 -7.69 -6.57 5.45
C PHE A 68 -6.59 -5.52 5.33
N LEU A 69 -5.50 -5.81 4.62
CA LEU A 69 -4.41 -4.85 4.42
C LEU A 69 -4.86 -3.64 3.57
N VAL A 70 -5.69 -3.87 2.56
CA VAL A 70 -6.30 -2.79 1.76
C VAL A 70 -7.16 -1.89 2.66
N ILE A 71 -8.03 -2.46 3.48
CA ILE A 71 -8.87 -1.71 4.42
C ILE A 71 -8.00 -0.95 5.43
N ALA A 72 -6.96 -1.57 5.99
CA ALA A 72 -6.04 -0.94 6.93
C ALA A 72 -5.34 0.29 6.31
N ALA A 73 -4.89 0.17 5.06
CA ALA A 73 -4.26 1.26 4.33
C ALA A 73 -5.24 2.41 4.04
N LEU A 74 -6.48 2.10 3.64
CA LEU A 74 -7.53 3.10 3.40
C LEU A 74 -7.99 3.80 4.68
N SER A 75 -7.97 3.10 5.81
CA SER A 75 -8.33 3.64 7.13
C SER A 75 -7.35 4.71 7.61
N HIS A 76 -6.13 4.71 7.09
CA HIS A 76 -5.07 5.59 7.56
C HIS A 76 -5.21 7.00 6.94
N PRO A 77 -5.33 8.07 7.76
CA PRO A 77 -5.69 9.40 7.27
C PRO A 77 -4.64 10.04 6.36
N TYR A 78 -3.37 9.67 6.50
CA TYR A 78 -2.29 10.16 5.64
C TYR A 78 -2.35 9.59 4.22
N PHE A 79 -2.87 8.37 4.04
CA PHE A 79 -2.80 7.66 2.76
C PHE A 79 -4.14 7.67 2.04
N LYS A 80 -5.22 7.28 2.72
CA LYS A 80 -6.55 7.11 2.13
C LYS A 80 -6.45 6.30 0.83
N THR A 81 -6.67 6.96 -0.31
CA THR A 81 -6.63 6.37 -1.65
C THR A 81 -5.47 6.89 -2.51
N LEU A 82 -4.59 7.75 -1.99
CA LEU A 82 -3.54 8.44 -2.76
C LEU A 82 -2.50 7.49 -3.35
N TRP A 83 -2.28 6.33 -2.73
CA TRP A 83 -1.30 5.33 -3.14
C TRP A 83 -1.81 4.37 -4.24
N ILE A 84 -3.07 4.52 -4.67
CA ILE A 84 -3.68 3.69 -5.71
C ILE A 84 -3.80 4.52 -6.99
N ASN A 85 -3.02 4.16 -8.01
CA ASN A 85 -3.00 4.85 -9.30
C ASN A 85 -4.12 4.40 -10.25
N ASN A 86 -4.61 3.17 -10.11
CA ASN A 86 -5.67 2.64 -10.96
C ASN A 86 -7.06 2.97 -10.38
N ASN A 87 -7.86 3.74 -11.11
CA ASN A 87 -9.18 4.18 -10.67
C ASN A 87 -10.16 3.02 -10.40
N ILE A 88 -10.11 1.95 -11.20
CA ILE A 88 -10.98 0.77 -11.02
C ILE A 88 -10.64 0.07 -9.70
N ILE A 89 -9.35 -0.12 -9.41
CA ILE A 89 -8.89 -0.72 -8.15
C ILE A 89 -9.23 0.19 -6.97
N LYS A 90 -9.11 1.52 -7.15
CA LYS A 90 -9.46 2.51 -6.13
C LYS A 90 -10.94 2.44 -5.78
N ASP A 91 -11.84 2.39 -6.76
CA ASP A 91 -13.27 2.31 -6.53
C ASP A 91 -13.66 1.01 -5.81
N LEU A 92 -13.06 -0.12 -6.21
CA LEU A 92 -13.24 -1.41 -5.54
C LEU A 92 -12.74 -1.36 -4.08
N ALA A 93 -11.57 -0.78 -3.83
CA ALA A 93 -11.02 -0.64 -2.49
C ALA A 93 -11.93 0.23 -1.59
N VAL A 94 -12.45 1.33 -2.13
CA VAL A 94 -13.40 2.20 -1.43
C VAL A 94 -14.72 1.48 -1.15
N ALA A 95 -15.24 0.69 -2.09
CA ALA A 95 -16.44 -0.12 -1.86
C ALA A 95 -16.22 -1.14 -0.73
N ASN A 96 -15.11 -1.86 -0.77
CA ASN A 96 -14.71 -2.81 0.28
C ASN A 96 -14.59 -2.13 1.66
N PHE A 97 -14.02 -0.92 1.70
CA PHE A 97 -13.90 -0.14 2.92
C PHE A 97 -15.27 0.29 3.46
N LYS A 98 -16.16 0.79 2.60
CA LYS A 98 -17.54 1.16 2.97
C LYS A 98 -18.30 -0.03 3.56
N GLU A 99 -18.24 -1.19 2.91
CA GLU A 99 -18.87 -2.43 3.38
C GLU A 99 -18.38 -2.81 4.79
N ALA A 100 -17.06 -2.75 5.02
CA ALA A 100 -16.47 -3.06 6.32
C ALA A 100 -16.92 -2.10 7.42
N VAL A 101 -17.04 -0.80 7.11
CA VAL A 101 -17.54 0.22 8.06
C VAL A 101 -19.00 -0.03 8.40
N LEU A 102 -19.86 -0.29 7.41
CA LEU A 102 -21.29 -0.55 7.62
C LEU A 102 -21.51 -1.82 8.46
N LYS A 103 -20.79 -2.89 8.17
CA LYS A 103 -20.86 -4.14 8.96
C LYS A 103 -20.51 -3.92 10.43
N ASN A 104 -19.51 -3.06 10.70
CA ASN A 104 -19.12 -2.72 12.07
C ASN A 104 -20.19 -1.87 12.79
N GLN A 105 -20.86 -0.96 12.08
CA GLN A 105 -21.96 -0.17 12.65
C GLN A 105 -23.15 -1.07 13.06
N SER A 106 -23.54 -2.04 12.22
CA SER A 106 -24.59 -3.00 12.56
C SER A 106 -24.26 -3.83 13.81
N LEU A 107 -22.98 -4.22 13.97
CA LEU A 107 -22.52 -4.94 15.17
C LEU A 107 -22.55 -4.08 16.44
N LYS A 108 -22.30 -2.76 16.34
CA LYS A 108 -22.41 -1.84 17.48
C LYS A 108 -23.86 -1.68 17.95
N VAL A 109 -24.82 -1.62 17.03
CA VAL A 109 -26.25 -1.53 17.38
C VAL A 109 -26.69 -2.77 18.16
N LEU A 110 -26.24 -3.97 17.75
CA LEU A 110 -26.56 -5.22 18.45
C LEU A 110 -25.94 -5.31 19.85
N ARG A 111 -24.74 -4.75 20.05
CA ARG A 111 -24.08 -4.71 21.37
C ARG A 111 -24.74 -3.78 22.38
N HIS A 112 -25.60 -2.86 21.94
CA HIS A 112 -26.39 -2.01 22.83
C HIS A 112 -27.74 -2.62 23.20
N LEU A 113 -28.10 -3.77 22.63
CA LEU A 113 -29.36 -4.48 22.86
C LEU A 113 -29.20 -5.74 23.74
N THR A 114 -27.97 -6.02 24.21
CA THR A 114 -27.60 -7.09 25.15
C THR A 114 -26.92 -6.48 26.35
#